data_AF-A0A2A2G593-F1
#
_entry.id   AF-A0A2A2G593-F1
#
_cell.length_a   1.000
_cell.length_b   1.000
_cell.length_c   1.000
_cell.angle_alpha   90.00
_cell.angle_beta   90.00
_cell.angle_gamma   90.00
#
_symmetry.space_group_name_H-M   'P 1'
#
loop_
_entity.id
_entity.type
_entity.pdbx_description
1 polymer ?
#
loop_
_entity_poly.entity_id
_entity_poly.type
_entity_poly.pdbx_seq_one_letter_code
_entity_poly.pdbx_strand_id
1 'polypeptide(L)'
;MKAKKQSNVVGLIALITAVLGFVFACIPGALIVGWILLPIAFVLGLVSLFLKDKSKWMGITAVILSIVGTIVGVVVFLTVVTTSFDEALGSGNTTVVEPSDDAVADDGAAEEDGAEGDAAAEAGTRGNPYPIGSVIESDDWRVVVNSVTLDATDAVVSVNEFNEPPAEGSEYILVNYSTTYLGDDPDGQVPAFVTVEYVTADSTTVNSFDNTVVAPEAIDTTSTLYTDGTATGNAAFEVPTATADQGVLAVSPGMLGDKVFVAVQ
;
A
#
# COMPACT_ATOMS: atom_id res chain seq x y z
N MET A 1 -48.76 39.74 -31.36
CA MET A 1 -48.50 38.30 -31.46
C MET A 1 -46.98 38.08 -31.59
N LYS A 2 -46.31 37.50 -30.58
CA LYS A 2 -44.89 37.10 -30.72
C LYS A 2 -44.85 35.90 -31.66
N ALA A 3 -44.17 36.03 -32.80
CA ALA A 3 -43.98 34.94 -33.76
C ALA A 3 -43.37 33.72 -33.05
N LYS A 4 -44.01 32.55 -33.20
CA LYS A 4 -43.54 31.29 -32.62
C LYS A 4 -42.22 30.92 -33.32
N LYS A 5 -41.10 31.17 -32.63
CA LYS A 5 -39.75 30.89 -33.12
C LYS A 5 -39.65 29.40 -33.45
N GLN A 6 -39.28 29.07 -34.69
CA GLN A 6 -39.20 27.68 -35.17
C GLN A 6 -38.19 26.88 -34.33
N SER A 7 -38.54 25.63 -33.99
CA SER A 7 -37.70 24.76 -33.17
C SER A 7 -36.42 24.37 -33.91
N ASN A 8 -35.30 24.37 -33.18
CA ASN A 8 -34.00 24.00 -33.69
C ASN A 8 -33.77 22.51 -33.44
N VAL A 9 -34.14 21.66 -34.41
CA VAL A 9 -33.99 20.19 -34.29
C VAL A 9 -32.54 19.81 -34.05
N VAL A 10 -31.56 20.49 -34.67
CA VAL A 10 -30.13 20.27 -34.44
C VAL A 10 -29.73 20.66 -33.02
N GLY A 11 -30.25 21.78 -32.51
CA GLY A 11 -30.03 22.19 -31.12
C GLY A 11 -30.69 21.25 -30.08
N LEU A 12 -31.83 20.63 -30.42
CA LEU A 12 -32.47 19.61 -29.58
C LEU A 12 -31.64 18.34 -29.53
N ILE A 13 -31.16 17.87 -30.69
CA ILE A 13 -30.29 16.68 -30.76
C ILE A 13 -29.00 16.96 -29.98
N ALA A 14 -28.35 18.11 -30.18
CA ALA A 14 -27.16 18.52 -29.44
C ALA A 14 -27.39 18.51 -27.92
N LEU A 15 -28.54 19.00 -27.47
CA LEU A 15 -28.89 19.02 -26.05
C LEU A 15 -29.10 17.61 -25.49
N ILE A 16 -29.83 16.74 -26.19
CA ILE A 16 -30.05 15.35 -25.75
C ILE A 16 -28.71 14.60 -25.69
N THR A 17 -27.86 14.77 -26.70
CA THR A 17 -26.52 14.18 -26.73
C THR A 17 -25.64 14.71 -25.59
N ALA A 18 -25.71 16.00 -25.26
CA ALA A 18 -24.97 16.58 -24.13
C ALA A 18 -25.44 16.01 -22.78
N VAL A 19 -26.76 15.85 -22.58
CA VAL A 19 -27.32 15.27 -21.35
C VAL A 19 -26.88 13.81 -21.20
N LEU A 20 -27.00 13.01 -22.27
CA LEU A 20 -26.56 11.61 -22.24
C LEU A 20 -25.06 11.51 -21.99
N GLY A 21 -24.25 12.31 -22.67
CA GLY A 21 -22.81 12.37 -22.47
C GLY A 21 -22.43 12.75 -21.04
N PHE A 22 -23.13 13.71 -20.43
CA PHE A 22 -22.93 14.12 -19.05
C PHE A 22 -23.22 12.98 -18.06
N VAL A 23 -24.36 12.31 -18.22
CA VAL A 23 -24.76 11.18 -17.36
C VAL A 23 -23.73 10.06 -17.46
N PHE A 24 -23.33 9.66 -18.67
CA PHE A 24 -22.33 8.61 -18.85
C PHE A 24 -20.94 9.00 -18.35
N ALA A 25 -20.58 10.28 -18.41
CA ALA A 25 -19.34 10.79 -17.82
C ALA A 25 -19.33 10.79 -16.28
N CYS A 26 -20.49 10.62 -15.63
CA CYS A 26 -20.59 10.54 -14.17
C CYS A 26 -20.68 9.10 -13.64
N ILE A 27 -20.81 8.09 -14.51
CA ILE A 27 -20.97 6.69 -14.11
C ILE A 27 -19.63 5.96 -14.25
N PRO A 28 -19.04 5.47 -13.14
CA PRO A 28 -17.86 4.60 -13.19
C PRO A 28 -18.11 3.38 -14.09
N GLY A 29 -17.19 3.10 -15.01
CA GLY A 29 -17.30 2.01 -16.00
C GLY A 29 -17.96 2.38 -17.33
N ALA A 30 -18.72 3.49 -17.42
CA ALA A 30 -19.32 3.97 -18.67
C ALA A 30 -18.66 5.26 -19.23
N LEU A 31 -17.61 5.75 -18.57
CA LEU A 31 -16.88 6.99 -18.87
C LEU A 31 -16.51 7.12 -20.36
N ILE A 32 -16.05 6.03 -20.99
CA ILE A 32 -15.61 6.02 -22.41
C ILE A 32 -16.72 6.52 -23.35
N VAL A 33 -17.98 6.18 -23.06
CA VAL A 33 -19.14 6.62 -23.85
C VAL A 33 -19.39 8.12 -23.65
N GLY A 34 -19.24 8.62 -22.41
CA GLY A 34 -19.32 10.05 -22.10
C GLY A 34 -18.27 10.88 -22.85
N TRP A 35 -17.04 10.39 -22.92
CA TRP A 35 -15.91 11.03 -23.61
C TRP A 35 -16.11 11.17 -25.12
N ILE A 36 -16.89 10.27 -25.74
CA ILE A 36 -17.21 10.36 -27.17
C ILE A 36 -18.43 11.26 -27.40
N LEU A 37 -19.45 11.17 -26.55
CA LEU A 37 -20.70 11.91 -26.73
C LEU A 37 -20.55 13.43 -26.46
N LEU A 38 -19.75 13.83 -25.47
CA LEU A 38 -19.59 15.24 -25.09
C LEU A 38 -18.95 16.11 -26.20
N PRO A 39 -17.87 15.68 -26.89
CA PRO A 39 -17.33 16.39 -28.05
C PRO A 39 -18.32 16.46 -29.22
N ILE A 40 -19.07 15.38 -29.48
CA ILE A 40 -20.10 15.37 -30.54
C ILE A 40 -21.19 16.39 -30.22
N ALA A 41 -21.64 16.44 -28.96
CA ALA A 41 -22.63 17.41 -28.50
C ALA A 41 -22.11 18.85 -28.61
N PHE A 42 -20.84 19.10 -28.33
CA PHE A 42 -20.20 20.41 -28.49
C PHE A 42 -20.22 20.86 -29.95
N VAL A 43 -19.79 20.00 -30.89
CA VAL A 43 -19.78 20.33 -32.33
C VAL A 43 -21.20 20.57 -32.84
N LEU A 44 -22.17 19.71 -32.50
CA LEU A 44 -23.57 19.89 -32.88
C LEU A 44 -24.17 21.16 -32.26
N GLY A 45 -23.77 21.49 -31.03
CA GLY A 45 -24.11 22.72 -30.33
C GLY A 45 -23.65 23.94 -31.13
N LEU A 46 -22.38 23.99 -31.54
CA LEU A 46 -21.82 25.08 -32.36
C LEU A 46 -22.54 25.21 -33.72
N VAL A 47 -22.72 24.10 -34.44
CA VAL A 47 -23.42 24.12 -35.74
C VAL A 47 -24.85 24.66 -35.60
N SER A 48 -25.54 24.34 -34.50
CA SER A 48 -26.90 24.82 -34.24
C SER A 48 -26.99 26.34 -34.03
N LEU A 49 -25.90 27.00 -33.63
CA LEU A 49 -25.84 28.46 -33.43
C LEU A 49 -25.76 29.26 -34.73
N PHE A 50 -25.23 28.64 -35.79
CA PHE A 50 -25.09 29.22 -37.12
C PHE A 50 -26.34 29.04 -38.02
N LEU A 51 -27.38 28.33 -37.54
CA LEU A 51 -28.63 28.17 -38.28
C LEU A 51 -29.46 29.47 -38.27
N LYS A 52 -29.80 29.98 -39.47
CA LYS A 52 -30.63 31.17 -39.68
C LYS A 52 -32.09 30.91 -39.27
N ASP A 53 -32.72 31.92 -38.65
CA ASP A 53 -34.15 31.94 -38.26
C ASP A 53 -34.64 30.90 -37.24
N LYS A 54 -33.73 30.21 -36.54
CA LYS A 54 -34.08 29.22 -35.49
C LYS A 54 -33.75 29.67 -34.07
N SER A 55 -34.35 29.01 -33.07
CA SER A 55 -34.02 29.25 -31.65
C SER A 55 -32.59 28.81 -31.32
N LYS A 56 -31.77 29.73 -30.80
CA LYS A 56 -30.35 29.50 -30.47
C LYS A 56 -30.12 29.06 -29.02
N TRP A 57 -31.11 29.26 -28.14
CA TRP A 57 -31.00 28.96 -26.71
C TRP A 57 -30.61 27.50 -26.43
N MET A 58 -31.17 26.55 -27.20
CA MET A 58 -30.88 25.12 -27.04
C MET A 58 -29.43 24.77 -27.41
N GLY A 59 -28.88 25.43 -28.44
CA GLY A 59 -27.49 25.28 -28.84
C GLY A 59 -26.52 25.83 -27.79
N ILE A 60 -26.83 26.98 -27.21
CA ILE A 60 -26.03 27.59 -26.14
C ILE A 60 -26.00 26.66 -24.92
N THR A 61 -27.16 26.13 -24.51
CA THR A 61 -27.25 25.19 -23.38
C THR A 61 -26.45 23.91 -23.65
N ALA A 62 -26.52 23.36 -24.87
CA ALA A 62 -25.74 22.17 -25.23
C ALA A 62 -24.22 22.40 -25.14
N VAL A 63 -23.73 23.56 -25.62
CA VAL A 63 -22.30 23.92 -25.55
C VAL A 63 -21.84 24.10 -24.10
N ILE A 64 -22.61 24.78 -23.26
CA ILE A 64 -22.28 24.96 -21.84
C ILE A 64 -22.26 23.59 -21.14
N LEU A 65 -23.30 22.78 -21.35
CA LEU A 65 -23.42 21.47 -20.73
C LEU A 65 -22.31 20.52 -21.17
N SER A 66 -21.86 20.59 -22.44
CA SER A 66 -20.72 19.79 -22.89
C SER A 66 -19.41 20.17 -22.20
N ILE A 67 -19.16 21.47 -22.02
CA ILE A 67 -17.92 21.94 -21.36
C ILE A 67 -17.92 21.53 -19.89
N VAL A 68 -19.03 21.76 -19.18
CA VAL A 68 -19.18 21.38 -17.77
C VAL A 68 -19.07 19.86 -17.62
N GLY A 69 -19.71 19.10 -18.51
CA GLY A 69 -19.62 17.63 -18.52
C GLY A 69 -18.21 17.10 -18.74
N THR A 70 -17.41 17.75 -19.60
CA THR A 70 -16.02 17.36 -19.79
C THR A 70 -15.18 17.65 -18.54
N ILE A 71 -15.37 18.79 -17.88
CA ILE A 71 -14.64 19.12 -16.65
C ILE A 71 -14.99 18.12 -15.54
N VAL A 72 -16.28 17.87 -15.31
CA VAL A 72 -16.75 16.89 -14.33
C VAL A 72 -16.25 15.49 -14.68
N GLY A 73 -16.32 15.10 -15.96
CA GLY A 73 -15.82 13.81 -16.44
C GLY A 73 -14.31 13.62 -16.24
N VAL A 74 -13.51 14.69 -16.37
CA VAL A 74 -12.06 14.66 -16.05
C VAL A 74 -11.84 14.46 -14.56
N VAL A 75 -12.58 15.18 -13.71
CA VAL A 75 -12.45 15.03 -12.24
C VAL A 75 -12.85 13.61 -11.83
N VAL A 76 -13.99 13.11 -12.28
CA VAL A 76 -14.46 11.75 -11.98
C VAL A 76 -13.48 10.69 -12.51
N PHE A 77 -12.94 10.89 -13.72
CA PHE A 77 -11.91 10.00 -14.26
C PHE A 77 -10.66 10.00 -13.41
N LEU A 78 -10.14 11.17 -13.01
CA LEU A 78 -8.98 11.26 -12.14
C LEU A 78 -9.24 10.62 -10.79
N THR A 79 -10.42 10.83 -10.18
CA THR A 79 -10.75 10.18 -8.90
C THR A 79 -10.85 8.66 -9.04
N VAL A 80 -11.44 8.14 -10.12
CA VAL A 80 -11.54 6.69 -10.35
C VAL A 80 -10.16 6.09 -10.61
N VAL A 81 -9.32 6.80 -11.38
CA VAL A 81 -7.96 6.39 -11.67
C VAL A 81 -7.13 6.39 -10.39
N THR A 82 -7.18 7.45 -9.57
CA THR A 82 -6.47 7.48 -8.28
C THR A 82 -6.97 6.40 -7.34
N THR A 83 -8.27 6.22 -7.15
CA THR A 83 -8.78 5.13 -6.29
C THR A 83 -8.39 3.77 -6.83
N SER A 84 -8.40 3.56 -8.15
CA SER A 84 -7.95 2.28 -8.73
C SER A 84 -6.45 2.08 -8.63
N PHE A 85 -5.65 3.14 -8.59
CA PHE A 85 -4.22 3.05 -8.34
C PHE A 85 -3.95 2.83 -6.85
N ASP A 86 -4.64 3.51 -5.94
CA ASP A 86 -4.52 3.26 -4.50
C ASP A 86 -4.97 1.85 -4.14
N GLU A 87 -5.96 1.29 -4.85
CA GLU A 87 -6.46 -0.07 -4.62
C GLU A 87 -5.65 -1.15 -5.37
N ALA A 88 -5.02 -0.82 -6.51
CA ALA A 88 -4.18 -1.77 -7.27
C ALA A 88 -2.67 -1.67 -6.94
N LEU A 89 -2.23 -0.55 -6.38
CA LEU A 89 -0.88 -0.27 -5.89
C LEU A 89 -0.93 0.09 -4.40
N GLY A 90 -1.82 -0.55 -3.62
CA GLY A 90 -1.96 -0.37 -2.18
C GLY A 90 -0.64 0.06 -1.58
N SER A 91 -0.54 1.34 -1.22
CA SER A 91 0.55 1.81 -0.36
C SER A 91 0.34 1.01 0.91
N GLY A 92 1.07 -0.10 1.07
CA GLY A 92 0.69 -1.16 1.98
C GLY A 92 0.65 -0.60 3.37
N ASN A 93 -0.55 -0.29 3.83
CA ASN A 93 -0.81 0.46 5.05
C ASN A 93 -0.37 -0.40 6.22
N THR A 94 0.92 -0.32 6.51
CA THR A 94 1.56 -1.19 7.48
C THR A 94 1.28 -0.61 8.84
N THR A 95 0.40 -1.26 9.57
CA THR A 95 0.07 -0.88 10.93
C THR A 95 1.01 -1.61 11.87
N VAL A 96 1.51 -0.91 12.88
CA VAL A 96 2.37 -1.52 13.90
C VAL A 96 1.77 -1.27 15.28
N VAL A 97 1.64 -2.34 16.06
CA VAL A 97 1.23 -2.29 17.46
C VAL A 97 2.41 -2.73 18.33
N GLU A 98 2.95 -1.81 19.10
CA GLU A 98 4.07 -2.07 20.01
C GLU A 98 3.60 -2.83 21.28
N PRO A 99 4.46 -3.67 21.90
CA PRO A 99 4.17 -4.26 23.20
C PRO A 99 3.99 -3.15 24.24
N SER A 100 2.85 -3.13 24.93
CA SER A 100 2.60 -2.19 26.02
C SER A 100 3.02 -2.81 27.36
N ASP A 101 3.90 -2.14 28.11
CA ASP A 101 4.32 -2.58 29.45
C ASP A 101 3.28 -2.27 30.56
N ASP A 102 2.14 -1.66 30.24
CA ASP A 102 1.15 -1.22 31.25
C ASP A 102 -0.10 -2.12 31.32
N ALA A 103 0.02 -3.19 32.11
CA ALA A 103 -1.12 -3.79 32.79
C ALA A 103 -1.33 -3.11 34.16
N VAL A 104 -1.92 -1.91 34.17
CA VAL A 104 -2.54 -1.34 35.38
C VAL A 104 -3.89 -0.73 35.02
N ALA A 105 -4.93 -1.29 35.63
CA ALA A 105 -6.24 -0.66 35.69
C ALA A 105 -6.18 0.60 36.56
N ASP A 106 -6.63 1.74 36.05
CA ASP A 106 -7.30 2.76 36.87
C ASP A 106 -8.29 3.57 36.02
N ASP A 107 -9.41 3.87 36.66
CA ASP A 107 -10.63 4.45 36.12
C ASP A 107 -10.53 5.99 36.21
N GLY A 108 -10.86 6.71 35.13
CA GLY A 108 -11.33 8.09 35.26
C GLY A 108 -10.71 9.17 34.36
N ALA A 109 -11.64 9.80 33.64
CA ALA A 109 -11.67 11.20 33.20
C ALA A 109 -10.87 11.61 31.95
N ALA A 110 -11.66 11.90 30.91
CA ALA A 110 -11.30 12.74 29.77
C ALA A 110 -10.88 14.14 30.22
N GLU A 111 -9.87 14.70 29.55
CA GLU A 111 -9.86 16.08 29.03
C GLU A 111 -8.84 16.10 27.87
N GLU A 112 -9.29 16.58 26.71
CA GLU A 112 -8.40 17.02 25.63
C GLU A 112 -7.64 18.28 26.09
N ASP A 113 -6.33 18.34 25.86
CA ASP A 113 -5.73 19.61 25.42
C ASP A 113 -4.49 19.34 24.58
N GLY A 114 -4.48 19.96 23.40
CA GLY A 114 -3.46 19.82 22.40
C GLY A 114 -2.16 20.53 22.81
N ALA A 115 -1.04 19.86 22.56
CA ALA A 115 0.24 20.51 22.36
C ALA A 115 0.97 19.78 21.24
N GLU A 116 0.97 20.39 20.05
CA GLU A 116 1.95 20.11 19.00
C GLU A 116 3.36 20.22 19.59
N GLY A 117 4.06 19.09 19.59
CA GLY A 117 5.49 19.00 19.79
C GLY A 117 6.04 18.02 18.75
N ASP A 118 6.62 18.56 17.68
CA ASP A 118 7.44 17.88 16.69
C ASP A 118 8.65 17.19 17.36
N ALA A 119 8.43 15.99 17.93
CA ALA A 119 9.47 15.18 18.58
C ALA A 119 9.10 13.70 18.82
N ALA A 120 8.13 13.13 18.09
CA ALA A 120 8.15 11.70 17.84
C ALA A 120 8.86 11.53 16.50
N ALA A 121 10.15 11.18 16.50
CA ALA A 121 10.72 10.60 15.29
C ALA A 121 9.78 9.49 14.86
N GLU A 122 9.24 9.53 13.64
CA GLU A 122 8.31 8.54 13.10
C GLU A 122 8.81 7.14 13.52
N ALA A 123 8.07 6.48 14.41
CA ALA A 123 8.46 5.19 14.96
C ALA A 123 8.52 4.16 13.83
N GLY A 124 9.41 3.18 13.96
CA GLY A 124 9.66 2.22 12.89
C GLY A 124 10.57 2.71 11.78
N THR A 125 11.22 3.87 11.94
CA THR A 125 12.34 4.28 11.10
C THR A 125 13.64 3.65 11.60
N ARG A 126 14.67 3.58 10.75
CA ARG A 126 15.98 3.07 11.18
C ARG A 126 16.60 3.85 12.36
N GLY A 127 16.32 5.14 12.47
CA GLY A 127 16.80 5.98 13.58
C GLY A 127 15.95 5.86 14.85
N ASN A 128 14.76 5.28 14.76
CA ASN A 128 13.84 5.04 15.86
C ASN A 128 13.03 3.75 15.61
N PRO A 129 13.69 2.57 15.66
CA PRO A 129 13.05 1.31 15.30
C PRO A 129 12.06 0.87 16.37
N TYR A 130 11.09 0.05 15.98
CA TYR A 130 10.15 -0.59 16.90
C TYR A 130 10.85 -1.61 17.80
N PRO A 131 10.38 -1.86 19.04
CA PRO A 131 10.93 -2.91 19.89
C PRO A 131 10.57 -4.31 19.37
N ILE A 132 11.36 -5.31 19.75
CA ILE A 132 11.04 -6.73 19.54
C ILE A 132 9.67 -7.04 20.16
N GLY A 133 8.90 -7.90 19.49
CA GLY A 133 7.52 -8.25 19.87
C GLY A 133 6.45 -7.33 19.29
N SER A 134 6.83 -6.25 18.59
CA SER A 134 5.87 -5.43 17.86
C SER A 134 5.15 -6.23 16.78
N VAL A 135 3.83 -6.03 16.68
CA VAL A 135 2.97 -6.68 15.70
C VAL A 135 2.87 -5.80 14.47
N ILE A 136 3.45 -6.27 13.35
CA ILE A 136 3.54 -5.55 12.08
C ILE A 136 2.55 -6.17 11.11
N GLU A 137 1.53 -5.42 10.68
CA GLU A 137 0.46 -5.93 9.81
C GLU A 137 0.33 -5.12 8.54
N SER A 138 0.28 -5.80 7.40
CA SER A 138 -0.29 -5.30 6.15
C SER A 138 -1.64 -5.96 5.89
N ASP A 139 -2.23 -5.68 4.72
CA ASP A 139 -3.49 -6.30 4.29
C ASP A 139 -3.40 -7.84 4.24
N ASP A 140 -2.26 -8.38 3.83
CA ASP A 140 -2.09 -9.82 3.59
C ASP A 140 -1.31 -10.56 4.69
N TRP A 141 -0.46 -9.86 5.45
CA TRP A 141 0.49 -10.50 6.36
C TRP A 141 0.62 -9.80 7.70
N ARG A 142 0.63 -10.60 8.77
CA ARG A 142 1.13 -10.20 10.09
C ARG A 142 2.51 -10.77 10.31
N VAL A 143 3.43 -9.97 10.83
CA VAL A 143 4.79 -10.35 11.18
C VAL A 143 5.09 -9.92 12.61
N VAL A 144 5.68 -10.82 13.39
CA VAL A 144 6.17 -10.53 14.75
C VAL A 144 7.60 -11.04 14.85
N VAL A 145 8.55 -10.15 15.14
CA VAL A 145 9.90 -10.57 15.54
C VAL A 145 9.82 -10.99 17.01
N ASN A 146 10.02 -12.27 17.29
CA ASN A 146 9.86 -12.84 18.63
C ASN A 146 11.12 -12.66 19.47
N SER A 147 12.29 -12.85 18.86
CA SER A 147 13.59 -12.68 19.54
C SER A 147 14.75 -12.60 18.54
N VAL A 148 15.86 -12.02 18.99
CA VAL A 148 17.15 -12.04 18.30
C VAL A 148 18.20 -12.65 19.23
N THR A 149 18.91 -13.66 18.75
CA THR A 149 20.05 -14.28 19.44
C THR A 149 21.33 -13.88 18.72
N LEU A 150 22.13 -13.02 19.36
CA LEU A 150 23.47 -12.67 18.91
C LEU A 150 24.46 -13.80 19.21
N ASP A 151 25.62 -13.82 18.54
CA ASP A 151 26.65 -14.85 18.69
C ASP A 151 26.11 -16.30 18.63
N ALA A 152 25.30 -16.58 17.59
CA ALA A 152 24.65 -17.87 17.38
C ALA A 152 25.43 -18.79 16.43
N THR A 153 26.72 -18.52 16.21
CA THR A 153 27.58 -19.25 15.25
C THR A 153 27.61 -20.76 15.52
N ASP A 154 27.82 -21.16 16.78
CA ASP A 154 27.86 -22.59 17.16
C ASP A 154 26.52 -23.29 16.89
N ALA A 155 25.41 -22.60 17.12
CA ALA A 155 24.08 -23.13 16.87
C ALA A 155 23.82 -23.31 15.36
N VAL A 156 24.27 -22.38 14.52
CA VAL A 156 24.10 -22.47 13.07
C VAL A 156 24.99 -23.55 12.47
N VAL A 157 26.28 -23.55 12.78
CA VAL A 157 27.25 -24.49 12.18
C VAL A 157 26.99 -25.94 12.63
N SER A 158 26.43 -26.17 13.82
CA SER A 158 26.16 -27.53 14.31
C SER A 158 24.96 -28.23 13.68
N VAL A 159 24.02 -27.47 13.09
CA VAL A 159 22.76 -28.03 12.54
C VAL A 159 22.97 -28.74 11.22
N ASN A 160 23.93 -28.28 10.43
CA ASN A 160 24.19 -28.82 9.10
C ASN A 160 25.69 -28.80 8.79
N GLU A 161 26.26 -29.95 8.46
CA GLU A 161 27.67 -30.09 8.11
C GLU A 161 28.08 -29.29 6.85
N PHE A 162 27.11 -28.85 6.06
CA PHE A 162 27.33 -27.98 4.89
C PHE A 162 27.34 -26.48 5.23
N ASN A 163 26.97 -26.08 6.45
CA ASN A 163 27.06 -24.69 6.84
C ASN A 163 28.54 -24.30 6.99
N GLU A 164 28.97 -23.29 6.24
CA GLU A 164 30.33 -22.76 6.38
C GLU A 164 30.43 -21.87 7.63
N PRO A 165 31.57 -21.88 8.35
CA PRO A 165 31.79 -20.91 9.42
C PRO A 165 31.76 -19.49 8.86
N PRO A 166 31.36 -18.48 9.67
CA PRO A 166 31.31 -17.10 9.21
C PRO A 166 32.72 -16.59 8.89
N ALA A 167 32.80 -15.56 8.05
CA ALA A 167 34.06 -14.92 7.71
C ALA A 167 34.77 -14.37 8.97
N GLU A 168 36.10 -14.20 8.88
CA GLU A 168 36.87 -13.63 9.98
C GLU A 168 36.35 -12.23 10.35
N GLY A 169 35.96 -12.03 11.61
CA GLY A 169 35.35 -10.79 12.10
C GLY A 169 33.82 -10.73 11.96
N SER A 170 33.19 -11.80 11.49
CA SER A 170 31.74 -11.98 11.43
C SER A 170 31.26 -13.06 12.39
N GLU A 171 29.97 -12.99 12.75
CA GLU A 171 29.25 -14.03 13.48
C GLU A 171 27.90 -14.29 12.80
N TYR A 172 27.31 -15.46 13.06
CA TYR A 172 25.89 -15.66 12.73
C TYR A 172 25.00 -15.18 13.88
N ILE A 173 23.92 -14.48 13.54
CA ILE A 173 22.82 -14.19 14.46
C ILE A 173 21.59 -14.99 14.05
N LEU A 174 20.71 -15.30 15.00
CA LEU A 174 19.42 -15.93 14.75
C LEU A 174 18.29 -14.95 15.07
N VAL A 175 17.41 -14.75 14.09
CA VAL A 175 16.18 -13.98 14.25
C VAL A 175 15.01 -14.95 14.23
N ASN A 176 14.33 -15.08 15.37
CA ASN A 176 13.11 -15.85 15.46
C ASN A 176 11.92 -14.93 15.16
N TYR A 177 11.09 -15.32 14.19
CA TYR A 177 9.91 -14.53 13.85
C TYR A 177 8.74 -15.43 13.45
N SER A 178 7.54 -14.87 13.57
CA SER A 178 6.29 -15.49 13.18
C SER A 178 5.66 -14.70 12.04
N THR A 179 5.13 -15.40 11.05
CA THR A 179 4.34 -14.81 9.97
C THR A 179 2.98 -15.48 9.89
N THR A 180 1.91 -14.68 9.86
CA THR A 180 0.53 -15.16 9.73
C THR A 180 -0.08 -14.58 8.46
N TYR A 181 -0.69 -15.42 7.64
CA TYR A 181 -1.41 -14.96 6.45
C TYR A 181 -2.80 -14.46 6.86
N LEU A 182 -3.05 -13.17 6.60
CA LEU A 182 -4.32 -12.48 6.88
C LEU A 182 -5.21 -12.36 5.64
N GLY A 183 -4.64 -12.54 4.45
CA GLY A 183 -5.36 -12.38 3.19
C GLY A 183 -6.48 -13.40 2.98
N ASP A 184 -7.36 -13.11 2.03
CA ASP A 184 -8.56 -13.88 1.72
C ASP A 184 -8.48 -14.68 0.40
N ASP A 185 -7.29 -14.79 -0.20
CA ASP A 185 -7.09 -15.59 -1.41
C ASP A 185 -7.38 -17.08 -1.12
N PRO A 186 -8.34 -17.71 -1.83
CA PRO A 186 -8.68 -19.11 -1.62
C PRO A 186 -7.53 -20.09 -1.95
N ASP A 187 -6.57 -19.68 -2.77
CA ASP A 187 -5.39 -20.47 -3.08
C ASP A 187 -4.28 -20.32 -2.01
N GLY A 188 -4.44 -19.37 -1.08
CA GLY A 188 -3.47 -19.04 -0.03
C GLY A 188 -2.19 -18.41 -0.57
N GLN A 189 -1.22 -18.18 0.32
CA GLN A 189 0.05 -17.58 -0.07
C GLN A 189 1.24 -18.18 0.70
N VAL A 190 2.41 -18.18 0.08
CA VAL A 190 3.65 -18.66 0.71
C VAL A 190 4.34 -17.52 1.48
N PRO A 191 4.95 -17.77 2.65
CA PRO A 191 5.64 -16.73 3.43
C PRO A 191 6.90 -16.16 2.75
N ALA A 192 7.36 -16.71 1.62
CA ALA A 192 8.48 -16.19 0.85
C ALA A 192 8.33 -14.73 0.38
N PHE A 193 7.12 -14.17 0.42
CA PHE A 193 6.88 -12.75 0.14
C PHE A 193 7.08 -11.83 1.34
N VAL A 194 7.17 -12.37 2.56
CA VAL A 194 7.57 -11.63 3.76
C VAL A 194 9.09 -11.60 3.83
N THR A 195 9.66 -10.40 4.02
CA THR A 195 11.11 -10.24 4.13
C THR A 195 11.50 -9.76 5.52
N VAL A 196 12.55 -10.38 6.04
CA VAL A 196 13.27 -9.94 7.24
C VAL A 196 14.73 -9.88 6.84
N GLU A 197 15.35 -8.70 6.97
CA GLU A 197 16.74 -8.45 6.60
C GLU A 197 17.47 -7.78 7.77
N TYR A 198 18.76 -8.02 7.92
CA TYR A 198 19.58 -7.27 8.88
C TYR A 198 20.20 -6.05 8.19
N VAL A 199 20.10 -4.88 8.80
CA VAL A 199 20.75 -3.65 8.34
C VAL A 199 21.86 -3.28 9.30
N THR A 200 23.09 -3.29 8.81
CA THR A 200 24.28 -3.00 9.61
C THR A 200 24.31 -1.53 10.05
N ALA A 201 25.10 -1.22 11.08
CA ALA A 201 25.37 0.15 11.52
C ALA A 201 25.86 1.05 10.35
N ASP A 202 26.61 0.47 9.41
CA ASP A 202 27.15 1.17 8.24
C ASP A 202 26.13 1.36 7.10
N SER A 203 24.86 0.98 7.31
CA SER A 203 23.77 1.11 6.33
C SER A 203 23.81 0.11 5.17
N THR A 204 24.47 -1.04 5.36
CA THR A 204 24.47 -2.12 4.38
C THR A 204 23.42 -3.15 4.80
N THR A 205 22.58 -3.58 3.85
CA THR A 205 21.65 -4.69 4.09
C THR A 205 22.40 -6.01 3.92
N VAL A 206 22.27 -6.88 4.92
CA VAL A 206 22.60 -8.29 4.87
C VAL A 206 21.28 -9.06 4.79
N ASN A 207 21.05 -9.72 3.66
CA ASN A 207 19.91 -10.61 3.50
C ASN A 207 20.33 -12.07 3.76
N SER A 208 19.36 -12.94 4.00
CA SER A 208 19.60 -14.36 4.29
C SER A 208 20.09 -15.18 3.08
N PHE A 209 20.12 -14.60 1.88
CA PHE A 209 20.66 -15.21 0.68
C PHE A 209 22.13 -14.85 0.43
N ASP A 210 22.65 -13.80 1.07
CA ASP A 210 24.06 -13.39 0.95
C ASP A 210 25.00 -14.49 1.49
N ASN A 211 24.54 -15.21 2.53
CA ASN A 211 25.15 -16.46 2.97
C ASN A 211 24.07 -17.52 3.20
N THR A 212 24.03 -18.52 2.31
CA THR A 212 23.02 -19.58 2.35
C THR A 212 23.38 -20.63 3.40
N VAL A 213 22.97 -20.39 4.64
CA VAL A 213 23.07 -21.36 5.74
C VAL A 213 21.70 -21.89 6.16
N VAL A 214 21.67 -23.12 6.65
CA VAL A 214 20.47 -23.69 7.28
C VAL A 214 20.45 -23.30 8.75
N ALA A 215 19.49 -22.47 9.15
CA ALA A 215 19.27 -22.14 10.55
C ALA A 215 18.71 -23.34 11.35
N PRO A 216 19.03 -23.49 12.65
CA PRO A 216 18.26 -24.37 13.53
C PRO A 216 16.78 -23.98 13.49
N GLU A 217 15.88 -24.95 13.39
CA GLU A 217 14.43 -24.69 13.35
C GLU A 217 14.06 -23.59 12.34
N ALA A 218 14.65 -23.67 11.14
CA ALA A 218 14.45 -22.70 10.08
C ALA A 218 12.97 -22.49 9.78
N ILE A 219 12.57 -21.24 9.60
CA ILE A 219 11.20 -20.90 9.23
C ILE A 219 10.87 -21.49 7.85
N ASP A 220 9.68 -22.10 7.73
CA ASP A 220 9.19 -22.59 6.45
C ASP A 220 8.58 -21.44 5.64
N THR A 221 9.29 -21.03 4.59
CA THR A 221 8.84 -19.99 3.66
C THR A 221 8.22 -20.55 2.38
N THR A 222 8.13 -21.88 2.27
CA THR A 222 7.79 -22.58 1.02
C THR A 222 6.41 -23.22 1.04
N SER A 223 5.92 -23.59 2.22
CA SER A 223 4.57 -24.12 2.37
C SER A 223 3.52 -23.01 2.24
N THR A 224 2.46 -23.29 1.50
CA THR A 224 1.30 -22.38 1.38
C THR A 224 0.59 -22.29 2.72
N LEU A 225 0.38 -21.06 3.19
CA LEU A 225 -0.50 -20.75 4.30
C LEU A 225 -1.86 -20.28 3.76
N TYR A 226 -2.92 -20.81 4.33
CA TYR A 226 -4.29 -20.29 4.15
C TYR A 226 -4.58 -19.26 5.24
N THR A 227 -5.68 -18.52 5.11
CA THR A 227 -6.08 -17.50 6.09
C THR A 227 -5.97 -18.01 7.53
N ASP A 228 -5.38 -17.20 8.40
CA ASP A 228 -5.01 -17.49 9.79
C ASP A 228 -3.88 -18.53 9.98
N GLY A 229 -3.38 -19.13 8.90
CA GLY A 229 -2.21 -20.01 8.91
C GLY A 229 -0.96 -19.24 9.33
N THR A 230 -0.13 -19.86 10.17
CA THR A 230 1.07 -19.23 10.73
C THR A 230 2.29 -20.12 10.53
N ALA A 231 3.41 -19.53 10.09
CA ALA A 231 4.74 -20.12 10.13
C ALA A 231 5.57 -19.43 11.22
N THR A 232 6.44 -20.17 11.90
CA THR A 232 7.34 -19.62 12.92
C THR A 232 8.64 -20.40 12.86
N GLY A 233 9.76 -19.70 12.97
CA GLY A 233 11.07 -20.31 12.99
C GLY A 233 12.17 -19.26 12.93
N ASN A 234 13.38 -19.72 12.64
CA ASN A 234 14.57 -18.87 12.62
C ASN A 234 15.01 -18.53 11.20
N ALA A 235 15.52 -17.31 11.02
CA ALA A 235 16.42 -16.94 9.94
C ALA A 235 17.82 -16.66 10.51
N ALA A 236 18.86 -17.06 9.78
CA ALA A 236 20.23 -16.80 10.14
C ALA A 236 20.82 -15.71 9.24
N PHE A 237 21.60 -14.80 9.83
CA PHE A 237 22.29 -13.73 9.10
C PHE A 237 23.75 -13.68 9.54
N GLU A 238 24.67 -13.55 8.60
CA GLU A 238 26.09 -13.31 8.90
C GLU A 238 26.33 -11.81 9.05
N VAL A 239 26.73 -11.36 10.24
CA VAL A 239 26.89 -9.94 10.55
C VAL A 239 28.27 -9.66 11.14
N PRO A 240 28.80 -8.43 11.03
CA PRO A 240 30.07 -8.08 11.68
C PRO A 240 29.95 -8.18 13.21
N THR A 241 30.78 -9.01 13.84
CA THR A 241 30.77 -9.23 15.31
C THR A 241 30.90 -7.93 16.10
N ALA A 242 31.68 -6.97 15.58
CA ALA A 242 31.94 -5.70 16.26
C ALA A 242 30.72 -4.77 16.36
N THR A 243 29.69 -4.97 15.51
CA THR A 243 28.51 -4.09 15.42
C THR A 243 27.20 -4.88 15.30
N ALA A 244 27.21 -6.16 15.69
CA ALA A 244 26.05 -7.06 15.62
C ALA A 244 24.86 -6.58 16.47
N ASP A 245 25.15 -5.89 17.58
CA ASP A 245 24.17 -5.30 18.50
C ASP A 245 23.68 -3.90 18.10
N GLN A 246 24.30 -3.30 17.08
CA GLN A 246 24.04 -1.91 16.64
C GLN A 246 23.23 -1.83 15.35
N GLY A 247 22.91 -2.97 14.74
CA GLY A 247 22.04 -3.01 13.57
C GLY A 247 20.56 -2.93 13.91
N VAL A 248 19.74 -2.99 12.87
CA VAL A 248 18.28 -3.09 12.96
C VAL A 248 17.76 -4.12 11.98
N LEU A 249 16.60 -4.70 12.24
CA LEU A 249 15.91 -5.58 11.30
C LEU A 249 14.99 -4.74 10.42
N ALA A 250 15.15 -4.85 9.10
CA ALA A 250 14.18 -4.34 8.15
C ALA A 250 13.13 -5.43 7.88
N VAL A 251 11.87 -5.13 8.15
CA VAL A 251 10.74 -6.06 8.00
C VAL A 251 9.78 -5.51 6.96
N SER A 252 9.44 -6.33 5.96
CA SER A 252 8.39 -6.00 4.98
C SER A 252 7.31 -7.08 5.01
N PRO A 253 6.09 -6.79 5.49
CA PRO A 253 4.99 -7.75 5.59
C PRO A 253 4.33 -7.99 4.23
N GLY A 254 4.99 -8.75 3.37
CA GLY A 254 4.50 -9.06 2.01
C GLY A 254 5.03 -8.10 0.95
N MET A 255 4.70 -8.37 -0.33
CA MET A 255 5.23 -7.61 -1.48
C MET A 255 4.75 -6.15 -1.53
N LEU A 256 3.56 -5.89 -1.01
CA LEU A 256 2.95 -4.56 -1.01
C LEU A 256 3.15 -3.82 0.32
N GLY A 257 3.57 -4.52 1.39
CA GLY A 257 3.76 -3.93 2.71
C GLY A 257 4.93 -2.94 2.76
N ASP A 258 4.71 -1.81 3.43
CA ASP A 258 5.78 -0.86 3.72
C ASP A 258 6.85 -1.47 4.62
N LYS A 259 8.11 -1.14 4.31
CA LYS A 259 9.26 -1.56 5.09
C LYS A 259 9.31 -0.77 6.40
N VAL A 260 9.32 -1.48 7.52
CA VAL A 260 9.51 -0.93 8.87
C VAL A 260 10.79 -1.49 9.50
N PHE A 261 11.28 -0.85 10.56
CA PHE A 261 12.48 -1.26 11.26
C PHE A 261 12.17 -1.72 12.69
N VAL A 262 12.76 -2.84 13.10
CA VAL A 262 12.69 -3.41 14.46
C VAL A 262 14.10 -3.46 15.06
N ALA A 263 14.23 -3.12 16.33
CA ALA A 263 15.49 -3.21 17.06
C ALA A 263 15.93 -4.67 17.23
N VAL A 264 17.24 -4.88 17.34
CA VAL A 264 17.80 -6.21 17.63
C VAL A 264 17.91 -6.52 19.12
N GLN A 265 17.61 -5.53 19.98
CA GLN A 265 17.60 -5.62 21.45
C GLN A 265 16.51 -4.73 22.03
#